data_AF-A0A7H4LES1-F1
#
_entry.id   AF-A0A7H4LES1-F1
#
_cell.length_a   1.000
_cell.length_b   1.000
_cell.length_c   1.000
_cell.angle_alpha   90.00
_cell.angle_beta   90.00
_cell.angle_gamma   90.00
#
_symmetry.space_group_name_H-M   'P 1'
#
loop_
_entity.id
_entity.type
_entity.pdbx_description
1 polymer ?
#
loop_
_entity_poly.entity_id
_entity_poly.type
_entity_poly.pdbx_seq_one_letter_code
_entity_poly.pdbx_strand_id
1 'polypeptide(L)'
;MAVQKRKEATFPHPKLHSHPKEWNQTWFYCKDTSPPDEKPLPGYRPEWLSNTHPFPQRLTAKERANYAPQLSKLRAFMANGLTGVDLARCWISWSILPLSWRFGLMCEYTGNLKDARRHIDIQLTDAEVTEAVKKMLNEPEAICAQTGLLPFYTFNKPPACDYFLTG
;
A
#
# COMPACT_ATOMS: atom_id res chain seq x y z
N MET A 1 17.26 11.77 23.03
CA MET A 1 15.91 11.16 23.05
C MET A 1 16.06 9.71 22.61
N ALA A 2 15.69 8.76 23.46
CA ALA A 2 15.67 7.35 23.12
C ALA A 2 14.27 6.98 22.61
N VAL A 3 14.21 6.28 21.47
CA VAL A 3 12.93 5.77 20.93
C VAL A 3 12.42 4.69 21.89
N GLN A 4 11.35 4.97 22.62
CA GLN A 4 10.73 3.99 23.51
C GLN A 4 9.86 3.03 22.70
N LYS A 5 10.12 1.73 22.88
CA LYS A 5 9.42 0.63 22.19
C LYS A 5 8.16 0.23 22.96
N ARG A 6 7.09 -0.12 22.24
CA ARG A 6 5.87 -0.67 22.84
C ARG A 6 6.10 -2.14 23.22
N LYS A 7 5.74 -2.52 24.44
CA LYS A 7 6.11 -3.80 25.08
C LYS A 7 5.51 -5.06 24.42
N GLU A 8 4.50 -4.91 23.55
CA GLU A 8 3.70 -6.02 22.97
C GLU A 8 3.41 -5.82 21.47
N ALA A 9 4.38 -5.34 20.69
CA ALA A 9 4.21 -5.24 19.23
C ALA A 9 4.59 -6.57 18.54
N THR A 10 3.62 -7.21 17.88
CA THR A 10 3.78 -8.50 17.15
C THR A 10 4.37 -8.35 15.74
N PHE A 11 4.75 -7.15 15.32
CA PHE A 11 5.30 -6.92 13.97
C PHE A 11 6.81 -7.20 13.92
N PRO A 12 7.34 -7.68 12.77
CA PRO A 12 8.78 -7.90 12.62
C PRO A 12 9.56 -6.59 12.77
N HIS A 13 10.65 -6.66 13.53
CA HIS A 13 11.40 -5.48 13.97
C HIS A 13 12.46 -5.09 12.92
N PRO A 14 12.37 -3.92 12.27
CA PRO A 14 13.44 -3.46 11.39
C PRO A 14 14.69 -3.11 12.20
N LYS A 15 15.86 -3.54 11.74
CA LYS A 15 17.15 -3.17 12.30
C LYS A 15 17.45 -1.73 11.87
N LEU A 16 17.18 -0.78 12.75
CA LEU A 16 17.43 0.64 12.45
C LEU A 16 18.94 0.87 12.34
N HIS A 17 19.39 1.33 11.18
CA HIS A 17 20.76 1.81 11.01
C HIS A 17 20.90 3.17 11.68
N SER A 18 21.97 3.31 12.47
CA SER A 18 22.45 4.51 13.17
C SER A 18 21.57 5.17 14.23
N HIS A 19 22.25 5.89 15.12
CA HIS A 19 21.69 6.66 16.22
C HIS A 19 20.87 7.84 15.65
N PRO A 20 19.68 8.21 16.21
CA PRO A 20 18.78 9.22 15.65
C PRO A 20 19.41 10.59 15.35
N LYS A 21 20.52 10.91 16.03
CA LYS A 21 21.28 12.15 15.83
C LYS A 21 22.03 12.19 14.49
N GLU A 22 22.39 11.03 13.94
CA GLU A 22 23.07 10.90 12.65
C GLU A 22 22.08 11.01 11.47
N TRP A 23 20.78 10.81 11.71
CA TRP A 23 19.75 10.91 10.68
C TRP A 23 19.48 12.34 10.22
N ASN A 24 19.71 13.32 11.10
CA ASN A 24 19.58 14.75 10.78
C ASN A 24 20.57 15.19 9.69
N GLN A 25 21.70 14.47 9.52
CA GLN A 25 22.72 14.80 8.52
C GLN A 25 22.44 14.16 7.14
N THR A 26 21.57 13.15 7.07
CA THR A 26 21.46 12.29 5.89
C THR A 26 20.06 12.22 5.28
N TRP A 27 18.99 12.43 6.04
CA TRP A 27 17.64 12.09 5.55
C TRP A 27 16.63 13.24 5.53
N PHE A 28 16.74 14.24 6.41
CA PHE A 28 15.64 15.21 6.61
C PHE A 28 15.87 16.60 6.00
N TYR A 29 17.08 16.93 5.54
CA TYR A 29 17.36 18.22 4.89
C TYR A 29 18.09 18.01 3.58
N CYS A 30 17.34 17.91 2.48
CA CYS A 30 17.90 18.06 1.14
C CYS A 30 17.99 19.55 0.82
N LYS A 31 19.14 20.03 0.32
CA LYS A 31 19.22 21.35 -0.28
C LYS A 31 18.45 21.29 -1.59
N ASP A 32 17.39 22.07 -1.71
CA ASP A 32 16.63 22.14 -2.95
C ASP A 32 17.52 22.70 -4.07
N THR A 33 17.79 21.88 -5.08
CA THR A 33 18.57 22.22 -6.28
C THR A 33 17.69 22.24 -7.52
N SER A 34 16.36 22.27 -7.38
CA SER A 34 15.44 22.33 -8.52
C SER A 34 15.74 23.56 -9.38
N PRO A 35 15.76 23.40 -10.72
CA PRO A 35 15.86 24.52 -11.66
C PRO A 35 14.74 25.57 -11.45
N PRO A 36 14.95 26.84 -11.85
CA PRO A 36 13.97 27.92 -11.64
C PRO A 36 12.60 27.67 -12.28
N ASP A 37 12.54 26.81 -13.30
CA ASP A 37 11.36 26.45 -14.09
C ASP A 37 10.64 25.18 -13.58
N GLU A 38 11.19 24.47 -12.60
CA GLU A 38 10.55 23.32 -11.95
C GLU A 38 9.93 23.68 -10.61
N LYS A 39 8.92 22.91 -10.18
CA LYS A 39 8.33 23.09 -8.85
C LYS A 39 9.34 22.61 -7.80
N PRO A 40 9.83 23.50 -6.91
CA PRO A 40 10.73 23.10 -5.84
C PRO A 40 10.05 22.06 -4.93
N LEU A 41 10.86 21.36 -4.13
CA LEU A 41 10.33 20.54 -3.05
C LEU A 41 9.35 21.39 -2.22
N PRO A 42 8.20 20.84 -1.81
CA PRO A 42 7.23 21.61 -1.05
C PRO A 42 7.91 22.14 0.21
N GLY A 43 8.15 23.46 0.23
CA GLY A 43 8.81 24.13 1.34
C GLY A 43 8.05 23.92 2.64
N TYR A 44 8.76 24.11 3.76
CA TYR A 44 8.14 24.16 5.08
C TYR A 44 6.93 25.11 5.05
N ARG A 45 5.73 24.57 5.32
CA ARG A 45 4.51 25.35 5.41
C ARG A 45 4.14 25.51 6.88
N PRO A 46 4.01 26.76 7.39
CA PRO A 46 3.57 26.99 8.76
C PRO A 46 2.13 26.51 9.02
N GLU A 47 1.35 26.25 7.95
CA GLU A 47 0.03 25.60 8.04
C GLU A 47 0.10 24.06 8.17
N TRP A 48 1.29 23.45 8.30
CA TRP A 48 1.39 22.03 8.61
C TRP A 48 0.61 21.69 9.88
N LEU A 49 0.02 20.49 9.88
CA LEU A 49 -0.65 19.92 11.04
C LEU A 49 0.25 20.12 12.27
N SER A 50 -0.25 20.87 13.25
CA SER A 50 0.45 21.11 14.51
C SER A 50 1.04 19.80 15.04
N ASN A 51 2.18 19.83 15.73
CA ASN A 51 2.68 18.67 16.48
C ASN A 51 1.68 18.17 17.54
N THR A 52 0.64 18.96 17.85
CA THR A 52 -0.50 18.60 18.69
C THR A 52 -1.75 18.18 17.90
N HIS A 53 -1.68 18.05 16.58
CA HIS A 53 -2.79 17.56 15.78
C HIS A 53 -3.15 16.16 16.27
N PRO A 54 -4.40 15.93 16.73
CA PRO A 54 -4.77 14.64 17.24
C PRO A 54 -4.61 13.63 16.12
N PHE A 55 -3.82 12.58 16.35
CA PHE A 55 -3.86 11.41 15.48
C PHE A 55 -5.32 10.99 15.34
N PRO A 56 -5.80 10.66 14.12
CA PRO A 56 -7.17 10.23 13.94
C PRO A 56 -7.45 9.11 14.95
N GLN A 57 -8.42 9.35 15.82
CA GLN A 57 -8.77 8.40 16.86
C GLN A 57 -9.20 7.10 16.20
N ARG A 58 -8.99 5.98 16.91
CA ARG A 58 -9.53 4.69 16.50
C ARG A 58 -11.01 4.88 16.17
N LEU A 59 -11.42 4.37 15.01
CA LEU A 59 -12.83 4.35 14.61
C LEU A 59 -13.68 3.88 15.80
N THR A 60 -14.71 4.66 16.11
CA THR A 60 -15.72 4.33 17.12
C THR A 60 -16.45 3.04 16.73
N ALA A 61 -17.12 2.40 17.70
CA ALA A 61 -17.92 1.20 17.40
C ALA A 61 -18.96 1.46 16.29
N LYS A 62 -19.57 2.66 16.31
CA LYS A 62 -20.54 3.10 15.30
C LYS A 62 -19.91 3.24 13.92
N GLU A 63 -18.73 3.86 13.82
CA GLU A 63 -18.02 3.99 12.54
C GLU A 63 -17.52 2.65 12.02
N ARG A 64 -17.06 1.75 12.91
CA ARG A 64 -16.66 0.38 12.52
C ARG A 64 -17.82 -0.43 11.97
N ALA A 65 -19.03 -0.24 12.50
CA ALA A 65 -20.23 -0.93 12.00
C ALA A 65 -20.49 -0.59 10.53
N ASN A 66 -20.20 0.64 10.08
CA ASN A 66 -20.33 1.04 8.68
C ASN A 66 -19.41 0.24 7.74
N TYR A 67 -18.32 -0.34 8.27
CA TYR A 67 -17.36 -1.13 7.50
C TYR A 67 -17.57 -2.64 7.63
N ALA A 68 -18.55 -3.09 8.43
CA ALA A 68 -18.80 -4.52 8.66
C ALA A 68 -19.06 -5.30 7.36
N PRO A 69 -19.85 -4.78 6.39
CA PRO A 69 -20.04 -5.48 5.11
C PRO A 69 -18.75 -5.66 4.31
N GLN A 70 -17.90 -4.62 4.25
CA GLN A 70 -16.61 -4.65 3.54
C GLN A 70 -15.63 -5.62 4.22
N LEU A 71 -15.58 -5.63 5.56
CA LEU A 71 -14.77 -6.56 6.33
C LEU A 71 -15.24 -8.00 6.17
N SER A 72 -16.55 -8.24 6.08
CA SER A 72 -17.13 -9.56 5.80
C SER A 72 -16.68 -10.07 4.43
N LYS A 73 -16.75 -9.22 3.39
CA LYS A 73 -16.24 -9.54 2.05
C LYS A 73 -14.75 -9.86 2.05
N LEU A 74 -13.94 -9.05 2.76
CA LEU A 74 -12.50 -9.31 2.87
C LEU A 74 -12.23 -10.68 3.51
N ARG A 75 -12.95 -11.04 4.57
CA ARG A 75 -12.84 -12.37 5.20
C ARG A 75 -13.23 -13.49 4.24
N ALA A 76 -14.28 -13.29 3.44
CA ALA A 76 -14.66 -14.26 2.42
C ALA A 76 -13.55 -14.43 1.37
N PHE A 77 -12.93 -13.36 0.90
CA PHE A 77 -11.78 -13.46 0.00
C PHE A 77 -10.60 -14.20 0.63
N MET A 78 -10.28 -13.91 1.89
CA MET A 78 -9.23 -14.63 2.63
C MET A 78 -9.55 -16.11 2.78
N ALA A 79 -10.81 -16.47 3.07
CA ALA A 79 -11.26 -17.85 3.13
C ALA A 79 -11.17 -18.58 1.76
N ASN A 80 -11.26 -17.83 0.65
CA ASN A 80 -11.05 -18.32 -0.71
C ASN A 80 -9.58 -18.28 -1.15
N GLY A 81 -8.64 -18.05 -0.24
CA GLY A 81 -7.20 -18.12 -0.53
C GLY A 81 -6.54 -16.79 -0.91
N LEU A 82 -7.18 -15.64 -0.65
CA LEU A 82 -6.53 -14.34 -0.84
C LEU A 82 -5.39 -14.18 0.18
N THR A 83 -4.17 -14.03 -0.32
CA THR A 83 -2.98 -13.80 0.49
C THR A 83 -2.43 -12.37 0.33
N GLY A 84 -1.53 -11.96 1.24
CA GLY A 84 -0.80 -10.70 1.08
C GLY A 84 0.11 -10.70 -0.16
N VAL A 85 0.58 -11.87 -0.59
CA VAL A 85 1.38 -12.05 -1.81
C VAL A 85 0.56 -11.72 -3.05
N ASP A 86 -0.69 -12.17 -3.12
CA ASP A 86 -1.59 -11.86 -4.25
C ASP A 86 -1.81 -10.35 -4.40
N LEU A 87 -2.01 -9.66 -3.27
CA LEU A 87 -2.19 -8.21 -3.25
C LEU A 87 -0.94 -7.46 -3.72
N ALA A 88 0.24 -7.89 -3.24
CA ALA A 88 1.52 -7.33 -3.65
C ALA A 88 1.81 -7.56 -5.14
N ARG A 89 1.65 -8.80 -5.61
CA ARG A 89 1.80 -9.17 -7.04
C ARG A 89 0.87 -8.35 -7.91
N CYS A 90 -0.39 -8.16 -7.51
CA CYS A 90 -1.36 -7.33 -8.22
C CYS A 90 -0.86 -5.89 -8.42
N TRP A 91 -0.45 -5.21 -7.34
CA TRP A 91 0.01 -3.82 -7.44
C TRP A 91 1.31 -3.67 -8.23
N ILE A 92 2.26 -4.58 -8.04
CA ILE A 92 3.56 -4.54 -8.71
C ILE A 92 3.40 -4.85 -10.20
N SER A 93 2.70 -5.93 -10.56
CA SER A 93 2.50 -6.31 -11.97
C SER A 93 1.75 -5.26 -12.78
N TRP A 94 0.86 -4.51 -12.13
CA TRP A 94 0.13 -3.41 -12.77
C TRP A 94 0.86 -2.07 -12.67
N SER A 95 2.01 -2.02 -12.00
CA SER A 95 2.72 -0.77 -11.73
C SER A 95 1.80 0.30 -11.16
N ILE A 96 1.02 -0.04 -10.13
CA ILE A 96 0.13 0.92 -9.46
C ILE A 96 0.63 1.18 -8.05
N LEU A 97 0.81 2.45 -7.71
CA LEU A 97 1.20 2.85 -6.36
C LEU A 97 0.01 2.68 -5.41
N PRO A 98 0.13 1.91 -4.31
CA PRO A 98 -0.97 1.66 -3.37
C PRO A 98 -1.67 2.93 -2.89
N LEU A 99 -0.90 4.00 -2.65
CA LEU A 99 -1.36 5.27 -2.09
C LEU A 99 -1.53 6.40 -3.12
N SER A 100 -1.33 6.16 -4.42
CA SER A 100 -1.60 7.22 -5.40
C SER A 100 -3.10 7.52 -5.46
N TRP A 101 -3.41 8.79 -5.74
CA TRP A 101 -4.78 9.18 -6.02
C TRP A 101 -5.29 8.45 -7.27
N ARG A 102 -6.51 7.91 -7.22
CA ARG A 102 -7.10 7.12 -8.32
C ARG A 102 -8.45 7.69 -8.71
N PHE A 103 -8.66 7.83 -10.01
CA PHE A 103 -9.91 8.32 -10.59
C PHE A 103 -10.99 7.22 -10.75
N GLY A 104 -10.88 6.08 -10.04
CA GLY A 104 -11.89 5.02 -10.08
C GLY A 104 -11.53 3.75 -9.30
N LEU A 105 -12.39 2.74 -9.38
CA LEU A 105 -12.29 1.50 -8.61
C LEU A 105 -11.28 0.53 -9.22
N MET A 106 -10.51 -0.18 -8.39
CA MET A 106 -9.48 -1.11 -8.88
C MET A 106 -9.96 -2.15 -9.89
N CYS A 107 -11.18 -2.66 -9.75
CA CYS A 107 -11.77 -3.63 -10.67
C CYS A 107 -12.07 -3.07 -12.08
N GLU A 108 -12.02 -1.74 -12.27
CA GLU A 108 -12.15 -1.10 -13.58
C GLU A 108 -10.80 -0.96 -14.29
N TYR A 109 -9.70 -1.45 -13.69
CA TYR A 109 -8.39 -1.43 -14.31
C TYR A 109 -8.45 -2.20 -15.63
N THR A 110 -7.97 -1.58 -16.71
CA THR A 110 -8.17 -2.13 -18.06
C THR A 110 -7.16 -3.20 -18.44
N GLY A 111 -6.05 -3.31 -17.70
CA GLY A 111 -4.90 -4.14 -18.11
C GLY A 111 -4.02 -3.48 -19.17
N ASN A 112 -4.37 -2.29 -19.67
CA ASN A 112 -3.60 -1.60 -20.69
C ASN A 112 -2.32 -0.97 -20.08
N LEU A 113 -1.20 -1.05 -20.80
CA LEU A 113 0.06 -0.40 -20.40
C LEU A 113 -0.04 1.12 -20.28
N LYS A 114 -0.95 1.74 -21.03
CA LYS A 114 -1.21 3.18 -21.02
C LYS A 114 -2.40 3.56 -20.12
N ASP A 115 -2.85 2.65 -19.26
CA ASP A 115 -3.91 2.95 -18.29
C ASP A 115 -3.42 4.04 -17.34
N ALA A 116 -4.18 5.13 -17.20
CA ALA A 116 -3.81 6.29 -16.39
C ALA A 116 -3.57 5.99 -14.89
N ARG A 117 -3.96 4.78 -14.44
CA ARG A 117 -3.71 4.31 -13.07
C ARG A 117 -2.29 3.78 -12.87
N ARG A 118 -1.59 3.43 -13.96
CA ARG A 118 -0.19 2.99 -13.90
C ARG A 118 0.69 4.22 -13.72
N HIS A 119 1.74 4.09 -12.91
CA HIS A 119 2.76 5.14 -12.81
C HIS A 119 3.83 5.02 -13.89
N ILE A 120 3.85 3.90 -14.62
CA ILE A 120 4.80 3.63 -15.70
C ILE A 120 4.20 2.65 -16.73
N ASP A 121 4.54 2.87 -17.99
CA ASP A 121 4.04 2.11 -19.15
C ASP A 121 4.96 0.91 -19.48
N ILE A 122 5.65 0.37 -18.49
CA ILE A 122 6.53 -0.81 -18.64
C ILE A 122 5.78 -2.04 -18.15
N GLN A 123 5.77 -3.08 -18.98
CA GLN A 123 5.30 -4.41 -18.59
C GLN A 123 6.42 -5.13 -17.84
N LEU A 124 6.19 -5.46 -16.58
CA LEU A 124 7.11 -6.32 -15.84
C LEU A 124 6.90 -7.79 -16.23
N THR A 125 8.00 -8.52 -16.31
CA THR A 125 8.00 -9.98 -16.43
C THR A 125 7.62 -10.63 -15.11
N ASP A 126 7.15 -11.88 -15.15
CA ASP A 126 6.76 -12.60 -13.94
C ASP A 126 7.93 -12.79 -12.96
N ALA A 127 9.15 -12.99 -13.47
CA ALA A 127 10.37 -13.07 -12.67
C ALA A 127 10.67 -11.75 -11.94
N GLU A 128 10.53 -10.60 -12.62
CA GLU A 128 10.73 -9.28 -12.02
C GLU A 128 9.68 -8.99 -10.95
N VAL A 129 8.41 -9.33 -11.20
CA VAL A 129 7.33 -9.19 -10.22
C VAL A 129 7.63 -10.05 -8.99
N THR A 130 8.00 -11.32 -9.20
CA THR A 130 8.30 -12.26 -8.12
C THR A 130 9.47 -11.79 -7.26
N GLU A 131 10.55 -11.32 -7.87
CA GLU A 131 11.71 -10.77 -7.15
C GLU A 131 11.36 -9.48 -6.39
N ALA A 132 10.54 -8.60 -6.96
CA ALA A 132 10.09 -7.39 -6.27
C ALA A 132 9.19 -7.71 -5.07
N VAL A 133 8.25 -8.64 -5.21
CA VAL A 133 7.35 -9.09 -4.13
C VAL A 133 8.14 -9.74 -3.00
N LYS A 134 9.10 -10.61 -3.34
CA LYS A 134 10.03 -11.25 -2.40
C LYS A 134 10.80 -10.20 -1.59
N LYS A 135 11.34 -9.17 -2.24
CA LYS A 135 12.04 -8.06 -1.55
C LYS A 135 11.10 -7.26 -0.65
N MET A 136 9.86 -7.03 -1.07
CA MET A 136 8.89 -6.23 -0.32
C MET A 136 8.32 -6.95 0.90
N LEU A 137 8.02 -8.26 0.77
CA LEU A 137 7.37 -9.05 1.81
C LEU A 137 8.34 -9.88 2.65
N ASN A 138 9.59 -10.05 2.19
CA ASN A 138 10.59 -10.93 2.80
C ASN A 138 10.10 -12.39 2.92
N GLU A 139 9.33 -12.85 1.93
CA GLU A 139 8.79 -14.20 1.83
C GLU A 139 9.62 -15.06 0.85
N PRO A 140 9.68 -16.39 1.03
CA PRO A 140 10.37 -17.29 0.10
C PRO A 140 9.86 -17.16 -1.33
N GLU A 141 10.76 -17.33 -2.30
CA GLU A 141 10.44 -17.24 -3.72
C GLU A 141 9.36 -18.24 -4.15
N ALA A 142 9.37 -19.45 -3.60
CA ALA A 142 8.35 -20.46 -3.86
C ALA A 142 6.94 -20.00 -3.45
N ILE A 143 6.82 -19.11 -2.45
CA ILE A 143 5.55 -18.51 -2.04
C ILE A 143 5.25 -17.29 -2.93
N CYS A 144 6.23 -16.43 -3.17
CA CYS A 144 6.07 -15.23 -4.00
C CYS A 144 5.75 -15.51 -5.48
N ALA A 145 6.16 -16.66 -6.00
CA ALA A 145 5.88 -17.10 -7.37
C ALA A 145 4.47 -17.67 -7.53
N GLN A 146 3.85 -18.12 -6.43
CA GLN A 146 2.49 -18.62 -6.46
C GLN A 146 1.51 -17.46 -6.55
N THR A 147 0.42 -17.69 -7.28
CA THR A 147 -0.74 -16.80 -7.33
C THR A 147 -1.93 -17.59 -6.83
N GLY A 148 -2.43 -17.25 -5.65
CA GLY A 148 -3.60 -17.89 -5.05
C GLY A 148 -4.88 -17.46 -5.76
N LEU A 149 -5.17 -16.16 -5.73
CA LEU A 149 -6.29 -15.56 -6.45
C LEU A 149 -5.81 -14.59 -7.54
N LEU A 150 -6.33 -14.78 -8.75
CA LEU A 150 -6.07 -13.86 -9.85
C LEU A 150 -6.66 -12.48 -9.55
N PRO A 151 -5.96 -11.38 -9.93
CA PRO A 151 -6.46 -10.02 -9.74
C PRO A 151 -7.82 -9.81 -10.42
N PHE A 152 -8.70 -9.03 -9.79
CA PHE A 152 -9.98 -8.62 -10.38
C PHE A 152 -9.83 -7.32 -11.18
N TYR A 153 -10.26 -7.34 -12.43
CA TYR A 153 -10.13 -6.24 -13.39
C TYR A 153 -11.23 -6.33 -14.45
N THR A 154 -11.20 -5.50 -15.50
CA THR A 154 -12.27 -5.46 -16.51
C THR A 154 -12.59 -6.81 -17.14
N PHE A 155 -11.58 -7.67 -17.33
CA PHE A 155 -11.73 -8.99 -17.94
C PHE A 155 -11.88 -10.14 -16.94
N ASN A 156 -11.46 -9.98 -15.68
CA ASN A 156 -11.71 -10.92 -14.58
C ASN A 156 -12.54 -10.20 -13.52
N LYS A 157 -13.86 -10.15 -13.70
CA LYS A 157 -14.72 -9.38 -12.82
C LYS A 157 -14.79 -10.01 -11.43
N PRO A 158 -14.86 -9.21 -10.35
CA PRO A 158 -15.12 -9.75 -9.04
C PRO A 158 -16.50 -10.43 -9.02
N PRO A 159 -16.71 -11.47 -8.20
CA PRO A 159 -18.02 -12.10 -8.06
C PRO A 159 -19.06 -11.05 -7.67
N ALA A 160 -20.25 -11.15 -8.26
CA ALA A 160 -21.38 -10.29 -7.92
C ALA A 160 -21.65 -10.45 -6.41
N CYS A 161 -21.41 -9.39 -5.65
CA CYS A 161 -21.74 -9.37 -4.24
C CYS A 161 -23.24 -9.06 -4.12
N ASP A 162 -24.08 -10.08 -4.25
CA ASP A 162 -25.48 -9.99 -3.86
C ASP A 162 -25.51 -9.97 -2.32
N TYR A 163 -25.81 -8.81 -1.77
CA TYR A 163 -25.93 -8.65 -0.33
C TYR A 163 -27.18 -9.37 0.15
N PHE A 164 -27.03 -10.58 0.67
CA PHE A 164 -27.96 -11.11 1.67
C PHE A 164 -27.16 -11.78 2.77
N LEU A 165 -26.99 -11.06 3.89
CA LEU A 165 -26.79 -11.67 5.18
C LEU A 165 -27.67 -10.92 6.19
N THR A 166 -28.93 -11.31 6.22
CA THR A 166 -29.73 -11.35 7.44
C THR A 166 -29.14 -12.41 8.37
N GLY A 167 -28.95 -12.06 9.64
CA GLY A 167 -28.44 -12.94 10.69
C GLY A 167 -27.81 -12.13 11.81
#